data_AF-A0A317IUH0-F1
#
_entry.id   AF-A0A317IUH0-F1
#
_cell.length_a   1.000
_cell.length_b   1.000
_cell.length_c   1.000
_cell.angle_alpha   90.00
_cell.angle_beta   90.00
_cell.angle_gamma   90.00
#
_symmetry.space_group_name_H-M   'P 1'
#
loop_
_entity.id
_entity.type
_entity.pdbx_description
1 polymer ?
#
loop_
_entity_poly.entity_id
_entity_poly.type
_entity_poly.pdbx_seq_one_letter_code
_entity_poly.pdbx_strand_id
1 'polypeptide(L)' 'MALQDWEERKEKRYSIMHAIYDYSMGTVWIAIGLFFLLYKKFGVTWMKSDPVLDTIFGCLGVAYGAYRLYRGYQKKYFRK' A
#
# COMPACT_ATOMS: atom_id res chain seq x y z
N MET A 1 -5.65 -23.86 -30.57
CA MET A 1 -6.71 -23.26 -29.73
C MET A 1 -6.50 -23.57 -28.25
N ALA A 2 -6.44 -24.84 -27.81
CA ALA A 2 -6.31 -25.16 -26.38
C ALA A 2 -5.04 -24.61 -25.68
N LEU A 3 -3.90 -24.43 -26.38
CA LEU A 3 -2.67 -23.87 -25.79
C LEU A 3 -2.73 -22.34 -25.61
N GLN A 4 -3.29 -21.61 -26.57
CA GLN A 4 -3.48 -20.16 -26.49
C GLN A 4 -4.41 -19.76 -25.33
N ASP A 5 -5.51 -20.49 -25.13
CA ASP A 5 -6.43 -20.27 -24.00
C ASP A 5 -5.78 -20.51 -22.63
N TRP A 6 -4.77 -21.39 -22.57
CA TRP A 6 -4.03 -21.66 -21.34
C TRP A 6 -2.97 -20.60 -21.04
N GLU A 7 -2.28 -20.08 -22.06
CA GLU A 7 -1.31 -18.97 -21.91
C GLU A 7 -2.00 -17.65 -21.57
N GLU A 8 -3.10 -17.30 -22.25
CA GLU A 8 -3.86 -16.08 -21.94
C GLU A 8 -4.39 -16.07 -20.49
N ARG A 9 -4.83 -17.22 -19.98
CA ARG A 9 -5.32 -17.33 -18.60
C ARG A 9 -4.19 -17.20 -17.58
N LYS A 10 -2.96 -17.63 -17.92
CA LYS A 10 -1.77 -17.42 -17.08
C LYS A 10 -1.35 -15.95 -17.07
N GLU A 11 -1.28 -15.30 -18.22
CA GLU A 11 -0.92 -13.88 -18.31
C GLU A 11 -1.93 -12.98 -17.60
N LYS A 12 -3.24 -13.20 -17.79
CA LYS A 12 -4.29 -12.45 -17.09
C LYS A 12 -4.17 -12.58 -15.57
N ARG A 13 -3.86 -13.78 -15.05
CA ARG A 13 -3.62 -13.98 -13.61
C ARG A 13 -2.36 -13.26 -13.12
N TYR A 14 -1.29 -13.27 -13.91
CA TYR A 14 -0.03 -12.60 -13.56
C TYR A 14 -0.18 -11.07 -13.50
N SER A 15 -0.92 -10.49 -14.46
CA SER A 15 -1.22 -9.04 -14.45
C SER A 15 -2.12 -8.62 -13.29
N ILE A 16 -3.11 -9.45 -12.93
CA ILE A 16 -3.99 -9.16 -11.77
C ILE A 16 -3.20 -9.23 -10.46
N MET A 17 -2.32 -10.21 -10.31
CA MET A 17 -1.45 -10.33 -9.13
C MET A 17 -0.53 -9.10 -8.98
N HIS A 18 0.08 -8.63 -10.07
CA HIS A 18 0.88 -7.40 -10.05
C HIS A 18 0.06 -6.17 -9.67
N ALA A 19 -1.16 -6.03 -10.20
CA ALA A 19 -2.04 -4.90 -9.88
C ALA A 19 -2.51 -4.91 -8.42
N ILE A 20 -2.78 -6.09 -7.84
CA ILE A 20 -3.10 -6.24 -6.42
C ILE A 20 -1.87 -5.92 -5.58
N TYR A 21 -0.69 -6.36 -5.99
CA TYR A 21 0.54 -6.13 -5.24
C TYR A 21 0.87 -4.63 -5.15
N ASP A 22 0.78 -3.90 -6.27
CA ASP A 22 0.96 -2.44 -6.31
C ASP A 22 -0.04 -1.70 -5.40
N TYR A 23 -1.30 -2.14 -5.38
CA TYR A 23 -2.34 -1.54 -4.52
C TYR A 23 -2.12 -1.85 -3.04
N SER A 24 -1.86 -3.13 -2.73
CA SER A 24 -1.60 -3.60 -1.37
C SER A 24 -0.40 -2.91 -0.75
N MET A 25 0.67 -2.67 -1.52
CA MET A 25 1.86 -2.00 -1.02
C MET A 25 1.57 -0.55 -0.61
N GLY A 26 0.76 0.20 -1.37
CA GLY A 26 0.31 1.53 -0.96
C GLY A 26 -0.53 1.49 0.33
N THR A 27 -1.49 0.58 0.41
CA THR A 27 -2.35 0.40 1.59
C THR A 27 -1.56 0.00 2.84
N VAL A 28 -0.58 -0.89 2.73
CA VAL A 28 0.28 -1.31 3.85
C VAL A 28 1.10 -0.13 4.36
N TRP A 29 1.67 0.70 3.48
CA TRP A 29 2.42 1.89 3.89
C TRP A 29 1.53 2.92 4.62
N ILE A 30 0.31 3.14 4.14
CA ILE A 30 -0.66 4.00 4.83
C ILE A 30 -1.02 3.41 6.19
N ALA A 31 -1.33 2.11 6.26
CA ALA A 31 -1.70 1.43 7.49
C ALA A 31 -0.60 1.51 8.55
N ILE A 32 0.67 1.32 8.15
CA ILE A 32 1.83 1.46 9.03
C ILE A 32 1.95 2.91 9.51
N GLY A 33 1.90 3.89 8.62
CA GLY A 33 1.97 5.30 9.03
C GLY A 33 0.83 5.70 9.98
N LEU A 34 -0.39 5.23 9.71
CA LEU A 34 -1.56 5.49 10.56
C LEU A 34 -1.41 4.80 11.92
N PHE A 35 -0.86 3.59 11.93
CA PHE A 35 -0.53 2.87 13.16
C PHE A 35 0.48 3.66 14.00
N PHE A 36 1.53 4.21 13.39
CA PHE A 36 2.48 5.10 14.07
C PHE A 36 1.92 6.45 14.52
N LEU A 37 0.77 6.90 14.01
CA LEU A 37 0.08 8.08 14.56
C LEU A 37 -0.90 7.71 15.68
N LEU A 38 -1.49 6.52 15.61
CA LEU A 38 -2.54 6.06 16.52
C LEU A 38 -2.02 5.22 17.69
N TYR A 39 -0.81 4.64 17.62
CA TYR A 39 -0.25 3.78 18.70
C TYR A 39 -0.23 4.51 20.05
N LYS A 40 0.00 5.84 20.02
CA LYS A 40 -0.08 6.71 21.20
C LYS A 40 -1.48 6.80 21.79
N LYS A 41 -2.52 6.86 20.95
CA LYS A 41 -3.92 6.81 21.40
C LYS A 41 -4.31 5.43 21.94
N PHE A 42 -3.68 4.36 21.43
CA PHE A 42 -3.88 3.00 21.92
C PHE A 42 -3.13 2.70 23.24
N GLY A 43 -2.40 3.67 23.81
CA GLY A 43 -1.74 3.50 25.11
C GLY A 43 -0.57 2.52 25.07
N VAL A 44 0.04 2.32 23.89
CA VAL A 44 1.21 1.44 23.73
C VAL A 44 2.44 2.14 24.31
N THR A 45 2.60 2.06 25.64
CA THR A 45 3.69 2.70 26.40
C THR A 45 5.00 1.90 26.38
N TRP A 46 4.97 0.67 25.86
CA TRP A 46 6.17 -0.19 25.74
C TRP A 46 7.15 0.31 24.67
N MET A 47 6.67 1.13 23.74
CA MET A 47 7.49 1.74 22.71
C MET A 47 8.05 3.06 23.28
N LYS A 48 9.26 3.00 23.86
CA LYS A 48 10.04 4.19 24.30
C LYS A 48 10.59 4.95 23.11
N SER A 49 9.71 5.32 22.19
CA SER A 49 10.05 6.13 21.03
C SER A 49 9.70 7.58 21.31
N ASP A 50 10.50 8.48 20.73
CA ASP A 50 10.35 9.90 20.96
C ASP A 50 9.03 10.40 20.32
N PRO A 51 8.14 11.07 21.08
CA PRO A 51 6.88 11.63 20.61
C PRO A 51 6.92 12.31 19.25
N VAL A 52 8.01 13.04 19.03
CA VAL A 52 8.23 13.90 17.87
C VAL A 52 8.58 13.03 16.67
N LEU A 53 9.47 12.06 16.86
CA LEU A 53 9.89 11.13 15.80
C LEU A 53 8.70 10.30 15.32
N ASP A 54 7.91 9.72 16.22
CA ASP A 54 6.78 8.88 15.83
C ASP A 54 5.72 9.67 15.06
N THR A 55 5.50 10.94 15.42
CA THR A 55 4.59 11.82 14.69
C THR A 55 5.11 12.15 13.30
N ILE A 56 6.42 12.43 13.16
CA ILE A 56 7.07 12.72 11.88
C ILE A 56 7.06 11.48 10.98
N PHE A 57 7.47 10.32 11.49
CA PHE A 57 7.50 9.06 10.75
C PHE A 57 6.09 8.60 10.38
N GLY A 58 5.12 8.78 11.27
CA GLY A 58 3.71 8.52 11.00
C GLY A 58 3.16 9.41 9.88
N CYS A 59 3.37 10.73 9.97
CA CYS A 59 2.96 11.68 8.93
C CYS A 59 3.64 11.39 7.59
N LEU A 60 4.96 11.14 7.57
CA LEU A 60 5.71 10.81 6.36
C LEU A 60 5.24 9.47 5.77
N GLY A 61 4.99 8.46 6.61
CA GLY A 61 4.50 7.15 6.17
C GLY A 61 3.11 7.22 5.54
N VAL A 62 2.19 7.98 6.16
CA VAL A 62 0.86 8.22 5.59
C VAL A 62 0.95 9.04 4.31
N ALA A 63 1.72 10.13 4.28
CA ALA A 63 1.87 10.97 3.11
C ALA A 63 2.50 10.21 1.93
N TYR A 64 3.57 9.44 2.19
CA TYR A 64 4.24 8.61 1.19
C TYR A 64 3.33 7.47 0.71
N GLY A 65 2.64 6.79 1.63
CA GLY A 65 1.66 5.75 1.32
C GLY A 65 0.51 6.30 0.48
N ALA A 66 -0.01 7.48 0.81
CA ALA A 66 -1.07 8.17 0.07
C ALA A 66 -0.60 8.58 -1.33
N TYR A 67 0.61 9.13 -1.46
CA TYR A 67 1.21 9.44 -2.76
C TYR A 67 1.38 8.17 -3.62
N ARG A 68 1.81 7.06 -3.01
CA ARG A 68 2.01 5.78 -3.70
C ARG A 68 0.67 5.16 -4.12
N LEU A 69 -0.36 5.27 -3.28
CA LEU A 69 -1.72 4.86 -3.60
C LEU A 69 -2.32 5.72 -4.72
N TYR A 70 -2.12 7.04 -4.67
CA TYR A 70 -2.56 7.98 -5.72
C TYR A 70 -1.91 7.66 -7.08
N ARG A 71 -0.60 7.40 -7.08
CA ARG A 71 0.14 6.96 -8.28
C ARG A 71 -0.35 5.60 -8.78
N GLY A 72 -0.67 4.67 -7.87
CA GLY A 72 -1.26 3.37 -8.22
C GLY A 72 -2.68 3.49 -8.80
N TYR A 73 -3.48 4.45 -8.32
CA TYR A 73 -4.84 4.69 -8.78
C TYR A 73 -4.87 5.24 -10.22
N GLN A 74 -3.94 6.14 -10.56
CA GLN A 74 -3.80 6.65 -11.94
C GLN A 74 -3.47 5.55 -12.95
N LYS A 75 -2.77 4.49 -12.54
CA LYS A 75 -2.42 3.37 -13.43
C LYS A 75 -3.61 2.49 -13.79
N LYS A 76 -4.73 2.55 -13.06
CA LYS A 76 -5.76 1.51 -13.15
C LYS A 76 -6.90 1.79 -14.13
N TYR A 77 -7.17 3.02 -14.57
CA TYR A 77 -8.44 3.25 -15.30
C TYR A 77 -8.48 4.27 -16.45
N PHE A 78 -7.39 4.95 -16.81
CA PHE A 78 -7.35 5.73 -18.06
C PHE A 78 -6.70 4.95 -19.20
N ARG A 79 -7.22 3.74 -19.47
CA ARG A 79 -7.11 3.09 -20.77
C ARG A 79 -8.29 2.16 -20.97
N LYS A 80 -9.45 2.76 -21.27
CA LYS A 80 -10.35 2.16 -22.25
C LYS A 80 -9.72 2.34 -23.62
#